data_AF-A0A8H5HI11-F1
#
_entry.id   AF-A0A8H5HI11-F1
#
_cell.length_a   1.000
_cell.length_b   1.000
_cell.length_c   1.000
_cell.angle_alpha   90.00
_cell.angle_beta   90.00
_cell.angle_gamma   90.00
#
_symmetry.space_group_name_H-M   'P 1'
#
loop_
_entity.id
_entity.type
_entity.pdbx_description
1 polymer ?
#
loop_
_entity_poly.entity_id
_entity_poly.type
_entity_poly.pdbx_seq_one_letter_code
_entity_poly.pdbx_strand_id
1 'polypeptide(L)'
;HEFKLQSIAVVGARRLEAFASYLATIPATSRRVRHLFISIIRDRTPRKSKCRLFKHRICDFWEHERRTSGILNQILKCISPTLETLHLISNIPRTSVLVSIPLPRLYSLTIHGPMHIYDHLDDKLPIFPSLRQLTLKSFTEYPAGMLHDISRQAPSLNGLSFALERPLAFLPLDLSRALDHESTQEPTVPPSLNQISVHHGIGQKDKENVWIRAAQRVMLENLSKVVEMDNRVKVVGLKQLHTYHEAKTRWLQDCDSR
;
A
#
# COMPACT_ATOMS: atom_id res chain seq x y z
N HIS A 1 -7.64 -11.88 31.13
CA HIS A 1 -7.71 -10.46 30.75
C HIS A 1 -8.30 -10.33 29.36
N GLU A 2 -9.42 -9.65 29.25
CA GLU A 2 -10.23 -9.51 28.04
C GLU A 2 -9.48 -8.71 26.96
N PHE A 3 -9.32 -9.28 25.77
CA PHE A 3 -8.50 -8.74 24.68
C PHE A 3 -9.26 -7.69 23.84
N LYS A 4 -9.58 -6.53 24.42
CA LYS A 4 -10.47 -5.54 23.77
C LYS A 4 -9.95 -4.87 22.48
N LEU A 5 -8.65 -4.97 22.15
CA LEU A 5 -8.03 -4.18 21.06
C LEU A 5 -7.37 -4.99 19.95
N GLN A 6 -7.69 -6.28 19.77
CA GLN A 6 -6.98 -7.10 18.78
C GLN A 6 -7.15 -6.60 17.33
N SER A 7 -8.36 -6.22 16.94
CA SER A 7 -8.71 -5.79 15.59
C SER A 7 -9.38 -4.41 15.62
N ILE A 8 -8.73 -3.41 15.03
CA ILE A 8 -9.19 -2.02 15.06
C ILE A 8 -9.32 -1.47 13.64
N ALA A 9 -10.46 -0.84 13.36
CA ALA A 9 -10.69 -0.08 12.13
C ALA A 9 -10.86 1.41 12.46
N VAL A 10 -9.96 2.24 11.92
CA VAL A 10 -9.97 3.70 12.09
C VAL A 10 -10.23 4.37 10.76
N VAL A 11 -11.23 5.25 10.73
CA VAL A 11 -11.70 5.90 9.50
C VAL A 11 -11.79 7.41 9.73
N GLY A 12 -11.04 8.17 8.93
CA GLY A 12 -10.97 9.62 8.98
C GLY A 12 -9.97 10.16 10.00
N ALA A 13 -9.43 11.35 9.72
CA ALA A 13 -8.37 11.98 10.50
C ALA A 13 -8.76 12.24 11.97
N ARG A 14 -10.01 12.65 12.25
CA ARG A 14 -10.46 12.89 13.64
C ARG A 14 -10.46 11.62 14.49
N ARG A 15 -10.89 10.48 13.91
CA ARG A 15 -10.85 9.19 14.61
C ARG A 15 -9.42 8.68 14.77
N LEU A 16 -8.55 8.99 13.81
CA LEU A 16 -7.12 8.72 13.90
C LEU A 16 -6.49 9.46 15.09
N GLU A 17 -6.77 10.76 15.24
CA GLU A 17 -6.33 11.56 16.39
C GLU A 17 -6.86 10.99 17.72
N ALA A 18 -8.16 10.73 17.80
CA ALA A 18 -8.77 10.17 19.01
C ALA A 18 -8.17 8.81 19.38
N PHE A 19 -7.88 7.96 18.39
CA PHE A 19 -7.25 6.67 18.62
C PHE A 19 -5.80 6.80 19.10
N ALA A 20 -5.03 7.73 18.54
CA ALA A 20 -3.68 8.03 19.03
C ALA A 20 -3.68 8.50 20.49
N SER A 21 -4.60 9.41 20.84
CA SER A 21 -4.78 9.88 22.23
C SER A 21 -5.16 8.74 23.17
N TYR A 22 -6.08 7.86 22.76
CA TYR A 22 -6.49 6.70 23.55
C TYR A 22 -5.34 5.69 23.75
N LEU A 23 -4.54 5.41 22.72
CA LEU A 23 -3.36 4.55 22.86
C LEU A 23 -2.34 5.14 23.86
N ALA A 24 -2.21 6.46 23.92
CA ALA A 24 -1.32 7.13 24.85
C ALA A 24 -1.74 6.94 26.32
N THR A 25 -3.04 6.83 26.62
CA THR A 25 -3.54 6.61 27.99
C THR A 25 -3.39 5.16 28.47
N ILE A 26 -3.18 4.21 27.56
CA ILE A 26 -3.05 2.79 27.88
C ILE A 26 -1.58 2.44 28.18
N PRO A 27 -1.27 1.63 29.21
CA PRO A 27 0.09 1.13 29.45
C PRO A 27 0.62 0.32 28.26
N ALA A 28 1.92 0.42 27.96
CA ALA A 28 2.53 -0.25 26.80
C ALA A 28 2.26 -1.77 26.73
N THR A 29 2.23 -2.45 27.87
CA THR A 29 1.95 -3.90 27.99
C THR A 29 0.54 -4.29 27.55
N SER A 30 -0.39 -3.32 27.53
CA SER A 30 -1.80 -3.50 27.19
C SER A 30 -2.15 -3.01 25.79
N ARG A 31 -1.21 -2.39 25.06
CA ARG A 31 -1.40 -1.90 23.67
C ARG A 31 -1.27 -3.05 22.67
N ARG A 32 -2.22 -4.00 22.71
CA ARG A 32 -2.19 -5.20 21.86
C ARG A 32 -3.15 -5.05 20.69
N VAL A 33 -2.66 -4.45 19.61
CA VAL A 33 -3.35 -4.38 18.32
C VAL A 33 -2.63 -5.28 17.33
N ARG A 34 -3.31 -6.33 16.85
CA ARG A 34 -2.79 -7.28 15.86
C ARG A 34 -3.20 -6.91 14.44
N HIS A 35 -4.44 -6.45 14.30
CA HIS A 35 -5.03 -6.13 13.01
C HIS A 35 -5.46 -4.68 13.01
N LEU A 36 -4.89 -3.90 12.10
CA LEU A 36 -5.20 -2.48 11.96
C LEU A 36 -5.65 -2.17 10.53
N PHE A 37 -6.86 -1.64 10.42
CA PHE A 37 -7.36 -1.00 9.21
C PHE A 37 -7.38 0.51 9.42
N ILE A 38 -6.74 1.26 8.54
CA ILE A 38 -6.74 2.72 8.55
C ILE A 38 -7.23 3.21 7.19
N SER A 39 -8.18 4.13 7.20
CA SER A 39 -8.55 4.91 6.02
C SER A 39 -8.56 6.38 6.32
N ILE A 40 -7.71 7.12 5.61
CA ILE A 40 -7.54 8.57 5.78
C ILE A 40 -7.88 9.31 4.49
N ILE A 41 -8.66 8.68 3.61
CA ILE A 41 -9.22 9.39 2.46
C ILE A 41 -10.11 10.49 3.02
N ARG A 42 -9.81 11.75 2.66
CA ARG A 42 -10.72 12.85 2.94
C ARG A 42 -12.02 12.53 2.24
N ASP A 43 -13.12 12.42 3.00
CA ASP A 43 -14.46 12.41 2.40
C ASP A 43 -14.49 13.59 1.45
N ARG A 44 -14.53 13.29 0.15
CA ARG A 44 -14.72 14.31 -0.88
C ARG A 44 -16.11 14.84 -0.62
N THR A 45 -16.22 15.84 0.26
CA THR A 45 -17.46 16.58 0.45
C THR A 45 -17.91 16.96 -0.96
N PRO A 46 -19.13 16.58 -1.37
CA PRO A 46 -19.58 16.77 -2.74
C PRO A 46 -19.46 18.26 -3.07
N ARG A 47 -18.48 18.59 -3.92
CA ARG A 47 -18.11 19.96 -4.27
C ARG A 47 -19.27 20.61 -5.01
N LYS A 48 -20.12 21.34 -4.28
CA LYS A 48 -20.99 22.38 -4.86
C LYS A 48 -20.30 23.75 -4.92
N SER A 49 -19.11 23.92 -4.34
CA SER A 49 -18.39 25.20 -4.37
C SER A 49 -17.41 25.26 -5.54
N LYS A 50 -17.76 26.10 -6.53
CA LYS A 50 -16.92 26.49 -7.66
C LYS A 50 -15.54 26.93 -7.15
N CYS A 51 -14.49 26.39 -7.77
CA CYS A 51 -13.09 26.71 -7.55
C CYS A 51 -12.82 28.21 -7.38
N ARG A 52 -12.70 28.67 -6.14
CA ARG A 52 -12.04 29.93 -5.79
C ARG A 52 -11.11 29.64 -4.61
N LEU A 53 -9.86 30.08 -4.74
CA LEU A 53 -8.74 30.04 -3.77
C LEU A 53 -7.91 28.74 -3.73
N PHE A 54 -6.98 28.62 -4.69
CA PHE A 54 -5.93 27.60 -4.73
C PHE A 54 -4.66 27.94 -3.92
N LYS A 55 -4.39 29.22 -3.58
CA LYS A 55 -3.11 29.59 -2.94
C LYS A 55 -3.05 29.36 -1.42
N HIS A 56 -4.07 29.75 -0.66
CA HIS A 56 -4.07 29.52 0.81
C HIS A 56 -4.27 28.04 1.19
N ARG A 57 -4.86 27.23 0.30
CA ARG A 57 -5.16 25.82 0.60
C ARG A 57 -3.97 24.88 0.48
N ILE A 58 -2.87 25.28 -0.17
CA ILE A 58 -1.71 24.40 -0.38
C ILE A 58 -0.92 24.25 0.93
N CYS A 59 -0.65 25.35 1.64
CA CYS A 59 0.03 25.28 2.94
C CYS A 59 -0.80 24.47 3.96
N ASP A 60 -2.11 24.76 4.06
CA ASP A 60 -3.03 24.02 4.93
C ASP A 60 -3.10 22.52 4.56
N PHE A 61 -2.98 22.22 3.27
CA PHE A 61 -2.95 20.85 2.78
C PHE A 61 -1.71 20.11 3.27
N TRP A 62 -0.52 20.67 3.05
CA TRP A 62 0.74 20.08 3.49
C TRP A 62 0.86 19.99 5.00
N GLU A 63 0.38 21.00 5.73
CA GLU A 63 0.38 20.96 7.20
C GLU A 63 -0.55 19.85 7.71
N HIS A 64 -1.74 19.73 7.15
CA HIS A 64 -2.66 18.64 7.49
C HIS A 64 -2.05 17.27 7.18
N GLU A 65 -1.39 17.11 6.02
CA GLU A 65 -0.72 15.86 5.67
C GLU A 65 0.43 15.53 6.60
N ARG A 66 1.29 16.51 6.92
CA ARG A 66 2.39 16.35 7.87
C ARG A 66 1.86 15.94 9.25
N ARG A 67 0.82 16.62 9.75
CA ARG A 67 0.17 16.29 11.03
C ARG A 67 -0.40 14.88 11.00
N THR A 68 -1.15 14.53 9.95
CA THR A 68 -1.80 13.22 9.82
C THR A 68 -0.77 12.09 9.70
N SER A 69 0.31 12.31 8.95
CA SER A 69 1.47 11.40 8.86
C SER A 69 2.15 11.22 10.22
N GLY A 70 2.34 12.31 10.97
CA GLY A 70 2.86 12.28 12.35
C GLY A 70 2.02 11.42 13.29
N ILE A 71 0.69 11.59 13.25
CA ILE A 71 -0.25 10.79 14.05
C ILE A 71 -0.23 9.31 13.64
N LEU A 72 -0.23 9.03 12.33
CA LEU A 72 -0.10 7.66 11.83
C LEU A 72 1.19 7.00 12.34
N ASN A 73 2.32 7.69 12.23
CA ASN A 73 3.60 7.21 12.74
C ASN A 73 3.58 7.00 14.25
N GLN A 74 2.92 7.88 15.02
CA GLN A 74 2.75 7.71 16.46
C GLN A 74 1.97 6.44 16.78
N ILE A 75 0.83 6.21 16.11
CA ILE A 75 0.02 4.98 16.29
C ILE A 75 0.86 3.75 15.97
N LEU A 76 1.50 3.71 14.81
CA LEU A 76 2.31 2.58 14.37
C LEU A 76 3.47 2.31 15.34
N LYS A 77 4.13 3.33 15.88
CA LYS A 77 5.15 3.17 16.92
C LYS A 77 4.57 2.54 18.19
N CYS A 78 3.38 2.97 18.64
CA CYS A 78 2.76 2.45 19.86
C CYS A 78 2.37 0.97 19.77
N ILE A 79 2.01 0.48 18.58
CA ILE A 79 1.52 -0.89 18.36
C ILE A 79 2.51 -1.78 17.59
N SER A 80 3.66 -1.23 17.20
CA SER A 80 4.70 -1.91 16.41
C SER A 80 5.05 -3.32 16.92
N PRO A 81 5.21 -3.55 18.23
CA PRO A 81 5.57 -4.87 18.74
C PRO A 81 4.50 -5.94 18.56
N THR A 82 3.24 -5.57 18.31
CA THR A 82 2.10 -6.51 18.25
C THR A 82 1.41 -6.55 16.91
N LEU A 83 1.67 -5.61 16.01
CA LEU A 83 0.95 -5.48 14.75
C LEU A 83 1.35 -6.56 13.76
N GLU A 84 0.37 -7.34 13.31
CA GLU A 84 0.55 -8.48 12.40
C GLU A 84 -0.02 -8.18 11.01
N THR A 85 -1.12 -7.42 10.92
CA THR A 85 -1.69 -7.02 9.63
C THR A 85 -2.03 -5.55 9.60
N LEU A 86 -1.62 -4.86 8.54
CA LEU A 86 -1.93 -3.45 8.32
C LEU A 86 -2.60 -3.28 6.95
N HIS A 87 -3.79 -2.70 6.94
CA HIS A 87 -4.45 -2.22 5.73
C HIS A 87 -4.53 -0.69 5.80
N LEU A 88 -3.74 -0.02 4.97
CA LEU A 88 -3.64 1.43 4.92
C LEU A 88 -4.25 1.95 3.62
N ILE A 89 -5.30 2.76 3.74
CA ILE A 89 -5.91 3.48 2.63
C ILE A 89 -5.64 4.97 2.83
N SER A 90 -4.78 5.56 2.02
CA SER A 90 -4.29 6.92 2.26
C SER A 90 -3.92 7.62 0.95
N ASN A 91 -4.18 8.92 0.88
CA ASN A 91 -3.67 9.80 -0.16
C ASN A 91 -2.48 10.66 0.32
N ILE A 92 -1.96 10.38 1.53
CA ILE A 92 -0.83 11.10 2.12
C ILE A 92 0.44 10.71 1.35
N PRO A 93 1.22 11.68 0.88
CA PRO A 93 2.53 11.45 0.27
C PRO A 93 3.46 10.69 1.23
N ARG A 94 4.28 9.82 0.66
CA ARG A 94 5.14 8.92 1.42
C ARG A 94 6.60 9.23 1.13
N THR A 95 7.45 8.91 2.08
CA THR A 95 8.91 9.01 1.94
C THR A 95 9.54 7.64 1.63
N SER A 96 8.75 6.56 1.65
CA SER A 96 9.17 5.21 1.31
C SER A 96 8.02 4.40 0.68
N VAL A 97 8.35 3.32 -0.01
CA VAL A 97 7.38 2.39 -0.61
C VAL A 97 6.46 1.77 0.46
N LEU A 98 7.07 1.30 1.55
CA LEU A 98 6.40 0.73 2.71
C LEU A 98 6.15 1.82 3.78
N VAL A 99 5.98 1.42 5.04
CA VAL A 99 5.84 2.38 6.15
C VAL A 99 7.21 2.72 6.75
N SER A 100 7.39 3.93 7.28
CA SER A 100 8.69 4.38 7.82
C SER A 100 8.97 3.92 9.26
N ILE A 101 8.12 3.06 9.83
CA ILE A 101 8.23 2.56 11.20
C ILE A 101 8.54 1.06 11.14
N PRO A 102 9.54 0.56 11.90
CA PRO A 102 9.78 -0.88 12.01
C PRO A 102 8.55 -1.59 12.59
N LEU A 103 8.11 -2.66 11.94
CA LEU A 103 6.98 -3.49 12.39
C LEU A 103 7.43 -4.96 12.37
N PRO A 104 8.14 -5.43 13.40
CA PRO A 104 8.87 -6.71 13.36
C PRO A 104 7.96 -7.93 13.22
N ARG A 105 6.69 -7.82 13.62
CA ARG A 105 5.68 -8.89 13.52
C ARG A 105 4.73 -8.74 12.34
N LEU A 106 4.89 -7.69 11.52
CA LEU A 106 3.98 -7.44 10.41
C LEU A 106 4.13 -8.57 9.39
N TYR A 107 3.07 -9.34 9.22
CA TYR A 107 2.97 -10.47 8.31
C TYR A 107 2.32 -10.09 6.98
N SER A 108 1.33 -9.18 7.02
CA SER A 108 0.60 -8.73 5.83
C SER A 108 0.42 -7.22 5.80
N LEU A 109 0.74 -6.61 4.66
CA LEU A 109 0.61 -5.19 4.41
C LEU A 109 -0.19 -4.95 3.13
N THR A 110 -1.28 -4.21 3.23
CA THR A 110 -2.01 -3.67 2.07
C THR A 110 -1.93 -2.16 2.09
N ILE A 111 -1.42 -1.56 1.02
CA ILE A 111 -1.42 -0.11 0.85
C ILE A 111 -2.28 0.24 -0.36
N HIS A 112 -3.25 1.13 -0.14
CA HIS A 112 -4.17 1.61 -1.16
C HIS A 112 -4.04 3.13 -1.28
N GLY A 113 -3.74 3.59 -2.49
CA GLY A 113 -3.69 5.00 -2.85
C GLY A 113 -2.44 5.33 -3.68
N PRO A 114 -2.29 6.60 -4.08
CA PRO A 114 -1.17 7.02 -4.91
C PRO A 114 0.17 6.79 -4.21
N MET A 115 1.20 6.48 -5.00
CA MET A 115 2.60 6.42 -4.55
C MET A 115 3.32 7.70 -4.95
N HIS A 116 2.92 8.82 -4.35
CA HIS A 116 3.75 10.03 -4.41
C HIS A 116 4.92 9.82 -3.44
N ILE A 117 6.00 9.22 -3.96
CA ILE A 117 7.21 8.98 -3.20
C ILE A 117 8.21 10.06 -3.58
N TYR A 118 8.58 10.87 -2.59
CA TYR A 118 9.70 11.78 -2.75
C TYR A 118 10.98 10.94 -2.69
N ASP A 119 11.81 11.03 -3.73
CA ASP A 119 13.12 10.38 -3.77
C ASP A 119 13.95 10.84 -2.57
N HIS A 120 13.93 10.02 -1.53
CA HIS A 120 14.81 10.17 -0.39
C HIS A 120 15.75 8.97 -0.40
N LEU A 121 17.00 9.25 -0.78
CA LEU A 121 18.16 8.36 -0.74
C LEU A 121 18.57 8.08 0.72
N ASP A 122 17.63 7.79 1.60
CA ASP A 122 17.98 7.41 2.97
C ASP A 122 18.28 5.92 3.01
N ASP A 123 19.57 5.58 3.23
CA ASP A 123 20.04 4.20 3.33
C ASP A 123 19.40 3.43 4.50
N LYS A 124 18.73 4.12 5.43
CA LYS A 124 18.19 3.55 6.68
C LYS A 124 16.71 3.22 6.60
N LEU A 125 16.30 2.49 5.56
CA LEU A 125 14.94 1.98 5.45
C LEU A 125 14.66 0.90 6.52
N PRO A 126 13.46 0.87 7.13
CA PRO A 126 13.12 -0.14 8.13
C PRO A 126 12.97 -1.52 7.49
N ILE A 127 13.41 -2.55 8.21
CA ILE A 127 13.28 -3.96 7.79
C ILE A 127 12.03 -4.58 8.44
N PHE A 128 11.28 -5.33 7.64
CA PHE A 128 10.08 -6.08 7.99
C PHE A 128 10.36 -7.59 7.88
N PRO A 129 11.06 -8.17 8.87
CA PRO A 129 11.54 -9.56 8.77
C PRO A 129 10.41 -10.60 8.70
N SER A 130 9.22 -10.26 9.19
CA SER A 130 8.06 -11.18 9.18
C SER A 130 7.13 -10.98 8.00
N LEU A 131 7.35 -9.97 7.15
CA LEU A 131 6.39 -9.61 6.10
C LEU A 131 6.41 -10.65 5.00
N ARG A 132 5.28 -11.34 4.82
CA ARG A 132 5.12 -12.40 3.81
C ARG A 132 4.20 -12.02 2.67
N GLN A 133 3.29 -11.07 2.90
CA GLN A 133 2.28 -10.68 1.91
C GLN A 133 2.23 -9.16 1.78
N LEU A 134 2.51 -8.65 0.58
CA LEU A 134 2.46 -7.23 0.25
C LEU A 134 1.47 -7.01 -0.89
N THR A 135 0.50 -6.14 -0.68
CA THR A 135 -0.47 -5.73 -1.70
C THR A 135 -0.46 -4.23 -1.88
N LEU A 136 -0.22 -3.79 -3.12
CA LEU A 136 -0.20 -2.40 -3.53
C LEU A 136 -1.40 -2.16 -4.44
N LYS A 137 -2.31 -1.25 -4.06
CA LYS A 137 -3.58 -1.01 -4.75
C LYS A 137 -3.74 0.44 -5.17
N SER A 138 -4.37 0.63 -6.33
CA SER A 138 -4.81 1.92 -6.88
C SER A 138 -3.73 2.99 -6.86
N PHE A 139 -2.56 2.61 -7.37
CA PHE A 139 -1.48 3.54 -7.69
C PHE A 139 -1.44 3.74 -9.21
N THR A 140 -1.13 4.96 -9.63
CA THR A 140 -1.01 5.36 -11.04
C THR A 140 0.44 5.55 -11.49
N GLU A 141 1.36 5.56 -10.53
CA GLU A 141 2.80 5.75 -10.67
C GLU A 141 3.48 5.04 -9.50
N TYR A 142 4.75 4.71 -9.64
CA TYR A 142 5.61 4.17 -8.59
C TYR A 142 7.06 4.64 -8.85
N PRO A 143 7.90 4.77 -7.81
CA PRO A 143 9.28 5.23 -7.97
C PRO A 143 10.13 4.17 -8.65
N ALA A 144 11.16 4.62 -9.37
CA ALA A 144 12.21 3.73 -9.85
C ALA A 144 12.85 3.01 -8.66
N GLY A 145 13.21 1.73 -8.83
CA GLY A 145 13.82 0.95 -7.74
C GLY A 145 12.84 0.42 -6.69
N MET A 146 11.52 0.64 -6.83
CA MET A 146 10.51 0.12 -5.88
C MET A 146 10.69 -1.37 -5.54
N LEU A 147 11.00 -2.21 -6.53
CA LEU A 147 11.20 -3.65 -6.32
C LEU A 147 12.46 -3.94 -5.48
N HIS A 148 13.55 -3.20 -5.73
CA HIS A 148 14.78 -3.29 -4.95
C HIS A 148 14.56 -2.84 -3.50
N ASP A 149 13.84 -1.75 -3.29
CA ASP A 149 13.43 -1.29 -1.95
C ASP A 149 12.61 -2.34 -1.22
N ILE A 150 11.66 -2.99 -1.90
CA ILE A 150 10.86 -4.09 -1.34
C ILE A 150 11.76 -5.27 -1.00
N SER A 151 12.70 -5.63 -1.87
CA SER A 151 13.69 -6.70 -1.65
C SER A 151 14.49 -6.48 -0.36
N ARG A 152 15.02 -5.26 -0.18
CA ARG A 152 15.79 -4.86 1.01
C ARG A 152 14.95 -4.82 2.29
N GLN A 153 13.75 -4.26 2.21
CA GLN A 153 12.90 -4.06 3.39
C GLN A 153 12.16 -5.33 3.81
N ALA A 154 11.83 -6.24 2.89
CA ALA A 154 10.99 -7.41 3.16
C ALA A 154 11.65 -8.72 2.66
N PRO A 155 12.74 -9.16 3.28
CA PRO A 155 13.53 -10.32 2.80
C PRO A 155 12.76 -11.65 2.84
N SER A 156 11.70 -11.75 3.66
CA SER A 156 10.84 -12.93 3.81
C SER A 156 9.50 -12.82 3.05
N LEU A 157 9.42 -11.92 2.07
CA LEU A 157 8.22 -11.70 1.28
C LEU A 157 7.98 -12.85 0.30
N ASN A 158 6.86 -13.56 0.49
CA ASN A 158 6.47 -14.68 -0.35
C ASN A 158 5.50 -14.26 -1.47
N GLY A 159 4.57 -13.35 -1.16
CA GLY A 159 3.54 -12.88 -2.08
C GLY A 159 3.57 -11.37 -2.30
N LEU A 160 3.66 -10.97 -3.57
CA LEU A 160 3.56 -9.58 -4.01
C LEU A 160 2.37 -9.42 -4.96
N SER A 161 1.49 -8.48 -4.66
CA SER A 161 0.29 -8.21 -5.46
C SER A 161 0.22 -6.74 -5.85
N PHE A 162 0.06 -6.49 -7.15
CA PHE A 162 -0.22 -5.18 -7.71
C PHE A 162 -1.66 -5.15 -8.20
N ALA A 163 -2.50 -4.29 -7.63
CA ALA A 163 -3.85 -4.02 -8.13
C ALA A 163 -3.90 -2.64 -8.77
N LEU A 164 -3.76 -2.64 -10.09
CA LEU A 164 -3.58 -1.42 -10.88
C LEU A 164 -4.93 -0.73 -11.10
N GLU A 165 -4.98 0.58 -10.86
CA GLU A 165 -6.14 1.41 -11.25
C GLU A 165 -6.08 1.75 -12.75
N ARG A 166 -4.87 1.84 -13.32
CA ARG A 166 -4.60 2.15 -14.72
C ARG A 166 -3.42 1.35 -15.25
N PRO A 167 -3.28 1.20 -16.57
CA PRO A 167 -2.10 0.57 -17.16
C PRO A 167 -0.81 1.31 -16.80
N LEU A 168 0.22 0.56 -16.42
CA LEU A 168 1.55 1.07 -16.11
C LEU A 168 2.53 0.56 -17.16
N ALA A 169 2.94 1.43 -18.08
CA ALA A 169 3.75 1.04 -19.24
C ALA A 169 5.11 0.42 -18.86
N PHE A 170 5.70 0.86 -17.75
CA PHE A 170 7.03 0.42 -17.31
C PHE A 170 7.01 -0.81 -16.39
N LEU A 171 5.88 -1.16 -15.79
CA LEU A 171 5.80 -2.29 -14.85
C LEU A 171 6.28 -3.62 -15.46
N PRO A 172 5.91 -3.98 -16.70
CA PRO A 172 6.38 -5.24 -17.30
C PRO A 172 7.89 -5.24 -17.51
N LEU A 173 8.46 -4.10 -17.92
CA LEU A 173 9.90 -3.95 -18.14
C LEU A 173 10.68 -4.04 -16.83
N ASP A 174 10.21 -3.37 -15.78
CA ASP A 174 10.84 -3.39 -14.46
C ASP A 174 10.74 -4.77 -13.81
N LEU A 175 9.61 -5.46 -13.95
CA LEU A 175 9.47 -6.85 -13.53
C LEU A 175 10.42 -7.76 -14.31
N SER A 176 10.50 -7.62 -15.64
CA SER A 176 11.41 -8.42 -16.46
C SER A 176 12.85 -8.26 -16.00
N ARG A 177 13.30 -7.02 -15.78
CA ARG A 177 14.65 -6.71 -15.28
C ARG A 177 14.89 -7.23 -13.86
N ALA A 178 13.87 -7.15 -13.00
CA ALA A 178 14.01 -7.58 -11.62
C ALA A 178 14.03 -9.11 -11.44
N LEU A 179 13.50 -9.84 -12.43
CA LEU A 179 13.48 -11.30 -12.45
C LEU A 179 14.64 -11.89 -13.25
N ASP A 180 15.31 -11.07 -14.07
CA ASP A 180 16.50 -11.48 -14.82
C ASP A 180 17.72 -11.59 -13.88
N HIS A 181 18.12 -12.83 -13.60
CA HIS A 181 19.23 -13.14 -12.70
C HIS A 181 20.61 -12.85 -13.28
N GLU A 182 20.73 -12.64 -14.60
CA GLU A 182 22.04 -12.42 -15.25
C GLU A 182 22.48 -10.94 -15.19
N SER A 183 21.55 -10.03 -14.89
CA SER A 183 21.75 -8.60 -15.10
C SER A 183 22.39 -7.86 -13.91
N THR A 184 22.34 -8.35 -12.67
CA THR A 184 22.66 -7.51 -11.49
C THR A 184 23.43 -8.25 -10.39
N GLN A 185 24.40 -7.55 -9.79
CA GLN A 185 25.15 -8.04 -8.61
C GLN A 185 24.28 -8.14 -7.35
N GLU A 186 23.15 -7.43 -7.28
CA GLU A 186 22.21 -7.47 -6.16
C GLU A 186 20.84 -8.01 -6.57
N PRO A 187 20.17 -8.79 -5.71
CA PRO A 187 18.82 -9.29 -5.97
C PRO A 187 17.79 -8.16 -5.88
N THR A 188 17.18 -7.84 -7.01
CA THR A 188 16.11 -6.85 -7.17
C THR A 188 14.75 -7.35 -6.71
N VAL A 189 14.61 -8.64 -6.40
CA VAL A 189 13.45 -9.25 -5.74
C VAL A 189 13.86 -10.06 -4.51
N PRO A 190 13.01 -10.16 -3.47
CA PRO A 190 13.27 -11.03 -2.33
C PRO A 190 13.48 -12.49 -2.79
N PRO A 191 14.47 -13.22 -2.24
CA PRO A 191 14.73 -14.60 -2.61
C PRO A 191 13.59 -15.57 -2.21
N SER A 192 12.78 -15.18 -1.22
CA SER A 192 11.61 -15.94 -0.75
C SER A 192 10.36 -15.74 -1.63
N LEU A 193 10.42 -14.80 -2.59
CA LEU A 193 9.29 -14.42 -3.41
C LEU A 193 8.93 -15.55 -4.36
N ASN A 194 7.76 -16.16 -4.14
CA ASN A 194 7.25 -17.31 -4.91
C ASN A 194 5.99 -16.97 -5.70
N GLN A 195 5.36 -15.83 -5.43
CA GLN A 195 4.14 -15.40 -6.09
C GLN A 195 4.15 -13.90 -6.36
N ILE A 196 3.98 -13.55 -7.63
CA ILE A 196 3.74 -12.18 -8.09
C ILE A 196 2.40 -12.17 -8.81
N SER A 197 1.49 -11.31 -8.41
CA SER A 197 0.18 -11.15 -9.05
C SER A 197 -0.01 -9.74 -9.55
N VAL A 198 -0.35 -9.59 -10.82
CA VAL A 198 -0.69 -8.31 -11.44
C VAL A 198 -2.17 -8.34 -11.77
N HIS A 199 -2.95 -7.71 -10.91
CA HIS A 199 -4.37 -7.51 -11.09
C HIS A 199 -4.60 -6.28 -11.96
N HIS A 200 -5.21 -6.49 -13.13
CA HIS A 200 -5.51 -5.42 -14.08
C HIS A 200 -7.02 -5.25 -14.23
N GLY A 201 -7.48 -4.01 -14.33
CA GLY A 201 -8.89 -3.71 -14.50
C GLY A 201 -9.06 -2.27 -14.95
N ILE A 202 -9.89 -2.09 -15.97
CA ILE A 202 -10.33 -0.76 -16.36
C ILE A 202 -11.54 -0.43 -15.50
N GLY A 203 -11.48 0.67 -14.75
CA GLY A 203 -12.68 1.23 -14.13
C GLY A 203 -13.77 1.45 -15.17
N GLN A 204 -15.05 1.30 -14.83
CA GLN A 204 -16.14 1.38 -15.81
C GLN A 204 -16.08 2.65 -16.68
N LYS A 205 -15.72 3.78 -16.09
CA LYS A 205 -15.57 5.07 -16.80
C LYS A 205 -14.41 5.09 -17.80
N ASP A 206 -13.35 4.35 -17.53
CA ASP A 206 -12.15 4.34 -18.36
C ASP A 206 -12.27 3.36 -19.54
N LYS A 207 -13.31 2.51 -19.56
CA LYS A 207 -13.55 1.54 -20.66
C LYS A 207 -13.80 2.22 -22.01
N GLU A 208 -14.33 3.44 -21.98
CA GLU A 208 -14.63 4.21 -23.19
C GLU A 208 -13.38 4.91 -23.74
N ASN A 209 -12.34 5.10 -22.92
CA ASN A 209 -11.13 5.79 -23.34
C ASN A 209 -10.25 4.89 -24.22
N VAL A 210 -10.15 5.22 -25.51
CA VAL A 210 -9.38 4.47 -26.52
C VAL A 210 -7.89 4.37 -26.14
N TRP A 211 -7.30 5.44 -25.62
CA TRP A 211 -5.89 5.47 -25.24
C TRP A 211 -5.58 4.57 -24.06
N ILE A 212 -6.45 4.54 -23.05
CA ILE A 212 -6.31 3.64 -21.90
C ILE A 212 -6.39 2.18 -22.36
N ARG A 213 -7.32 1.84 -23.27
CA ARG A 213 -7.42 0.49 -23.84
C ARG A 213 -6.18 0.09 -24.64
N ALA A 214 -5.66 0.99 -25.46
CA ALA A 214 -4.44 0.76 -26.22
C ALA A 214 -3.24 0.53 -25.28
N ALA A 215 -3.05 1.42 -24.28
CA ALA A 215 -1.99 1.28 -23.28
C ALA A 215 -2.12 -0.03 -22.47
N GLN A 216 -3.34 -0.42 -22.10
CA GLN A 216 -3.57 -1.69 -21.41
C GLN A 216 -3.19 -2.87 -22.28
N ARG A 217 -3.57 -2.86 -23.57
CA ARG A 217 -3.23 -3.95 -24.49
C ARG A 217 -1.72 -4.14 -24.56
N VAL A 218 -0.98 -3.06 -24.79
CA VAL A 218 0.50 -3.08 -24.83
C VAL A 218 1.09 -3.59 -23.51
N MET A 219 0.57 -3.11 -22.37
CA MET A 219 1.03 -3.58 -21.05
C MET A 219 0.78 -5.08 -20.87
N LEU A 220 -0.41 -5.58 -21.23
CA LEU A 220 -0.77 -7.00 -21.10
C LEU A 220 0.04 -7.90 -22.04
N GLU A 221 0.28 -7.47 -23.28
CA GLU A 221 1.17 -8.16 -24.21
C GLU A 221 2.59 -8.29 -23.63
N ASN A 222 3.11 -7.22 -23.02
CA ASN A 222 4.42 -7.28 -22.37
C ASN A 222 4.42 -8.12 -21.09
N LEU A 223 3.35 -8.09 -20.28
CA LEU A 223 3.23 -8.96 -19.11
C LEU A 223 3.13 -10.44 -19.50
N SER A 224 2.51 -10.78 -20.64
CA SER A 224 2.48 -12.17 -21.13
C SER A 224 3.89 -12.73 -21.31
N LYS A 225 4.79 -11.92 -21.90
CA LYS A 225 6.21 -12.30 -22.05
C LYS A 225 6.89 -12.52 -20.70
N VAL A 226 6.58 -11.70 -19.70
CA VAL A 226 7.11 -11.86 -18.34
C VAL A 226 6.58 -13.15 -17.69
N VAL A 227 5.30 -13.50 -17.91
CA VAL A 227 4.70 -14.75 -17.41
C VAL A 227 5.34 -15.98 -18.08
N GLU A 228 5.64 -15.90 -19.37
CA GLU A 228 6.35 -16.95 -20.10
C GLU A 228 7.79 -17.13 -19.58
N MET A 229 8.43 -16.05 -19.16
CA MET A 229 9.79 -16.03 -18.60
C MET A 229 9.85 -16.56 -17.16
N ASP A 230 8.86 -16.23 -16.31
CA ASP A 230 8.88 -16.58 -14.88
C ASP A 230 7.49 -17.03 -14.39
N ASN A 231 7.40 -18.29 -13.97
CA ASN A 231 6.17 -18.94 -13.54
C ASN A 231 5.58 -18.40 -12.21
N ARG A 232 6.34 -17.59 -11.46
CA ARG A 232 5.85 -16.93 -10.25
C ARG A 232 4.90 -15.80 -10.59
N VAL A 233 4.99 -15.24 -11.80
CA VAL A 233 4.18 -14.10 -12.25
C VAL A 233 2.84 -14.58 -12.80
N LYS A 234 1.76 -13.98 -12.30
CA LYS A 234 0.39 -14.24 -12.75
C LYS A 234 -0.32 -12.94 -13.07
N VAL A 235 -0.89 -12.87 -14.28
CA VAL A 235 -1.77 -11.77 -14.67
C VAL A 235 -3.20 -12.19 -14.36
N VAL A 236 -3.88 -11.40 -13.52
CA VAL A 236 -5.23 -11.71 -13.05
C VAL A 236 -6.19 -10.63 -13.51
N GLY A 237 -7.22 -11.01 -14.26
CA GLY A 237 -8.31 -10.10 -14.60
C GLY A 237 -9.06 -9.66 -13.34
N LEU A 238 -9.22 -8.36 -13.13
CA LEU A 238 -10.02 -7.84 -12.01
C LEU A 238 -11.49 -8.19 -12.20
N LYS A 239 -11.99 -9.10 -11.35
CA LYS A 239 -13.43 -9.19 -11.05
C LYS A 239 -13.79 -8.02 -10.12
N GLN A 240 -13.96 -6.82 -10.68
CA GLN A 240 -14.30 -5.56 -9.98
C GLN A 240 -13.32 -5.15 -8.85
N LEU A 241 -12.72 -3.97 -8.95
CA LEU A 241 -12.03 -3.36 -7.80
C LEU A 241 -13.05 -3.09 -6.70
N HIS A 242 -12.80 -3.64 -5.52
CA HIS A 242 -13.67 -3.42 -4.37
C HIS A 242 -13.73 -1.94 -4.01
N THR A 243 -14.95 -1.44 -3.80
CA THR A 243 -15.12 -0.12 -3.20
C THR A 243 -14.48 -0.08 -1.80
N TYR A 244 -14.22 1.12 -1.28
CA TYR A 244 -13.73 1.31 0.08
C TYR A 244 -14.56 0.52 1.12
N HIS A 245 -15.89 0.56 1.00
CA HIS A 245 -16.80 -0.16 1.89
C HIS A 245 -16.62 -1.67 1.80
N GLU A 246 -16.50 -2.21 0.59
CA GLU A 246 -16.24 -3.64 0.38
C GLU A 246 -14.88 -4.08 0.92
N ALA A 247 -13.84 -3.24 0.77
CA ALA A 247 -12.53 -3.53 1.32
C ALA A 247 -12.56 -3.63 2.85
N LYS A 248 -13.30 -2.74 3.53
CA LYS A 248 -13.51 -2.82 4.97
C LYS A 248 -14.30 -4.07 5.36
N THR A 249 -15.40 -4.36 4.67
CA THR A 249 -16.24 -5.54 4.97
C THR A 249 -15.46 -6.85 4.84
N ARG A 250 -14.68 -7.00 3.77
CA ARG A 250 -13.82 -8.18 3.59
C ARG A 250 -12.73 -8.28 4.63
N TRP A 251 -12.09 -7.16 4.97
CA TRP A 251 -11.09 -7.17 6.03
C TRP A 251 -11.67 -7.63 7.37
N LEU A 252 -12.90 -7.22 7.70
CA LEU A 252 -13.60 -7.70 8.89
C LEU A 252 -13.87 -9.21 8.81
N GLN A 253 -14.35 -9.71 7.66
CA GLN A 253 -14.57 -11.15 7.43
C GLN A 253 -13.27 -11.97 7.55
N ASP A 254 -12.17 -11.46 7.02
CA ASP A 254 -10.87 -12.11 7.10
C ASP A 254 -10.35 -12.16 8.55
N CYS A 255 -10.65 -11.13 9.36
CA CYS A 255 -10.30 -11.12 10.78
C CYS A 255 -11.11 -12.13 11.59
N ASP A 256 -12.39 -12.34 11.29
CA ASP A 256 -13.25 -13.29 12.02
C ASP A 256 -12.85 -14.76 11.75
N SER A 257 -12.13 -15.01 10.65
CA SER A 257 -11.67 -16.35 10.24
C SER A 257 -10.36 -16.80 10.88
N ARG A 258 -9.68 -15.95 11.67
CA ARG A 258 -8.34 -16.19 12.24
C ARG A 258 -8.38 -16.30 13.76
#